data_AF-A0A913Y565-F1
#
_entry.id   AF-A0A913Y565-F1
#
_cell.length_a   1.000
_cell.length_b   1.000
_cell.length_c   1.000
_cell.angle_alpha   90.00
_cell.angle_beta   90.00
_cell.angle_gamma   90.00
#
_symmetry.space_group_name_H-M   'P 1'
#
loop_
_entity.id
_entity.type
_entity.pdbx_description
1 polymer ?
#
loop_
_entity_poly.entity_id
_entity_poly.type
_entity_poly.pdbx_seq_one_letter_code
_entity_poly.pdbx_strand_id
1 'polypeptide(L)'
;MASISKSLFESVVLSVLDKRFPEIETLSDEQSAALFALVNREDVFAILPTGHGKSLIFQCLPDICEELSLRGRDYPRKAVILVVCPLNSLVNTHIRELHSREITATSLVGDVDEEKVLRGEFSFVFANPESLILNEKWRKMLQSDVYLNNLFAIVTDEAHVIPKWGYRTQKYGTSSKKEFVSAFRECFSRLGELRSLLSTKPLVPVLALTATANIQTRNVINESLCLRQNYVPVFVSPNRENILSTG
;
A
#
# COMPACT_ATOMS: atom_id res chain seq x y z
N MET A 1 17.90 -12.69 1.01
CA MET A 1 17.27 -12.53 2.33
C MET A 1 16.73 -13.85 2.83
N ALA A 2 17.04 -14.21 4.08
CA ALA A 2 16.39 -15.33 4.78
C ALA A 2 15.02 -14.86 5.32
N SER A 3 14.04 -15.77 5.37
CA SER A 3 12.73 -15.49 5.97
C SER A 3 12.88 -15.12 7.46
N ILE A 4 12.09 -14.14 7.90
CA ILE A 4 12.06 -13.69 9.30
C ILE A 4 11.22 -14.67 10.12
N SER A 5 11.75 -15.13 11.26
CA SER A 5 11.00 -15.98 12.18
C SER A 5 9.87 -15.19 12.85
N LYS A 6 8.76 -15.86 13.15
CA LYS A 6 7.60 -15.25 13.82
C LYS A 6 7.98 -14.58 15.15
N SER A 7 8.81 -15.23 15.96
CA SER A 7 9.28 -14.67 17.24
C SER A 7 10.11 -13.38 17.09
N LEU A 8 10.96 -13.30 16.06
CA LEU A 8 11.72 -12.09 15.77
C LEU A 8 10.79 -10.97 15.31
N PHE A 9 9.86 -11.29 14.40
CA PHE A 9 8.86 -10.34 13.94
C PHE A 9 8.03 -9.76 15.09
N GLU A 10 7.49 -10.61 15.97
CA GLU A 10 6.69 -10.18 17.13
C GLU A 10 7.49 -9.25 18.05
N SER A 11 8.75 -9.59 18.35
CA SER A 11 9.64 -8.73 19.15
C SER A 11 9.93 -7.37 18.49
N VAL A 12 10.09 -7.34 17.17
CA VAL A 12 10.30 -6.09 16.42
C VAL A 12 9.03 -5.24 16.42
N VAL A 13 7.88 -5.85 16.16
CA VAL A 13 6.58 -5.15 16.14
C VAL A 13 6.31 -4.49 17.49
N LEU A 14 6.49 -5.20 18.60
CA LEU A 14 6.30 -4.63 19.94
C LEU A 14 7.18 -3.40 20.16
N SER A 15 8.47 -3.48 19.80
CA SER A 15 9.38 -2.34 19.92
C SER A 15 8.96 -1.14 19.06
N VAL A 16 8.37 -1.37 17.88
CA VAL A 16 7.90 -0.31 16.99
C VAL A 16 6.61 0.32 17.52
N LEU A 17 5.68 -0.49 18.05
CA LEU A 17 4.45 0.01 18.67
C LEU A 17 4.78 0.88 19.89
N ASP A 18 5.63 0.42 20.81
CA ASP A 18 6.03 1.18 21.99
C ASP A 18 6.65 2.55 21.63
N LYS A 19 7.39 2.62 20.51
CA LYS A 19 8.07 3.84 20.05
C LYS A 19 7.14 4.82 19.34
N ARG A 20 6.26 4.33 18.45
CA ARG A 20 5.52 5.17 17.47
C ARG A 20 4.01 5.17 17.66
N PHE A 21 3.47 4.14 18.29
CA PHE A 21 2.04 3.90 18.47
C PHE A 21 1.76 3.39 19.90
N PRO A 22 2.17 4.13 20.95
CA PRO A 22 2.02 3.69 22.34
C PRO A 22 0.56 3.49 22.77
N GLU A 23 -0.39 4.03 22.01
CA GLU A 23 -1.82 3.80 22.18
C GLU A 23 -2.29 2.40 21.71
N ILE A 24 -1.42 1.64 21.05
CA ILE A 24 -1.71 0.32 20.47
C ILE A 24 -0.90 -0.74 21.21
N GLU A 25 -1.57 -1.51 22.08
CA GLU A 25 -0.91 -2.59 22.83
C GLU A 25 -0.49 -3.76 21.93
N THR A 26 -1.35 -4.17 21.00
CA THR A 26 -1.09 -5.28 20.07
C THR A 26 -1.80 -5.06 18.74
N LEU A 27 -1.21 -5.59 17.66
CA LEU A 27 -1.87 -5.67 16.35
C LEU A 27 -3.02 -6.69 16.37
N SER A 28 -4.05 -6.48 15.55
CA SER A 28 -5.01 -7.55 15.25
C SER A 28 -4.32 -8.70 14.49
N ASP A 29 -4.92 -9.89 14.50
CA ASP A 29 -4.40 -11.06 13.78
C ASP A 29 -4.22 -10.77 12.29
N GLU A 30 -5.14 -10.01 11.69
CA GLU A 30 -5.10 -9.63 10.29
C GLU A 30 -4.00 -8.62 9.98
N GLN A 31 -3.83 -7.62 10.85
CA GLN A 31 -2.75 -6.65 10.71
C GLN A 31 -1.39 -7.34 10.83
N SER A 32 -1.25 -8.23 11.82
CA SER A 32 -0.05 -9.03 12.05
C SER A 32 0.26 -9.94 10.86
N ALA A 33 -0.74 -10.67 10.34
CA ALA A 33 -0.58 -11.54 9.18
C ALA A 33 -0.15 -10.76 7.92
N ALA A 34 -0.78 -9.61 7.65
CA ALA A 34 -0.43 -8.75 6.53
C ALA A 34 1.00 -8.20 6.66
N LEU A 35 1.36 -7.66 7.83
CA LEU A 35 2.69 -7.13 8.09
C LEU A 35 3.77 -8.22 8.00
N PHE A 36 3.53 -9.40 8.55
CA PHE A 36 4.48 -10.51 8.53
C PHE A 36 4.77 -10.97 7.09
N ALA A 37 3.74 -11.06 6.25
CA ALA A 37 3.87 -11.38 4.83
C ALA A 37 4.68 -10.31 4.08
N LEU A 38 4.39 -9.03 4.29
CA LEU A 38 5.11 -7.92 3.66
C LEU A 38 6.60 -7.89 4.04
N VAL A 39 6.90 -8.10 5.34
CA VAL A 39 8.27 -8.21 5.84
C VAL A 39 9.00 -9.34 5.12
N ASN A 40 8.35 -10.49 4.94
CA ASN A 40 8.89 -11.63 4.18
C ASN A 40 8.84 -11.46 2.64
N ARG A 41 8.61 -10.23 2.15
CA ARG A 41 8.58 -9.88 0.73
C ARG A 41 7.48 -10.61 -0.02
N GLU A 42 6.33 -10.87 0.59
CA GLU A 42 5.14 -11.45 -0.06
C GLU A 42 4.14 -10.35 -0.43
N ASP A 43 3.40 -10.54 -1.53
CA ASP A 43 2.32 -9.62 -1.88
C ASP A 43 1.15 -9.90 -0.95
N VAL A 44 0.39 -8.87 -0.59
CA VAL A 44 -0.76 -8.99 0.30
C VAL A 44 -1.96 -8.32 -0.34
N PHE A 45 -3.09 -9.01 -0.29
CA PHE A 45 -4.39 -8.40 -0.59
C PHE A 45 -5.24 -8.43 0.67
N ALA A 46 -5.44 -7.27 1.30
CA ALA A 46 -6.26 -7.15 2.50
C ALA A 46 -7.61 -6.49 2.21
N ILE A 47 -8.68 -7.18 2.61
CA ILE A 47 -10.06 -6.67 2.59
C ILE A 47 -10.51 -6.59 4.05
N LEU A 48 -10.39 -5.39 4.62
CA LEU A 48 -10.65 -5.14 6.04
C LEU A 48 -11.64 -3.98 6.18
N PRO A 49 -12.75 -4.11 6.93
CA PRO A 49 -13.73 -3.04 7.04
C PRO A 49 -13.13 -1.72 7.56
N THR A 50 -13.83 -0.61 7.33
CA THR A 50 -13.41 0.70 7.87
C THR A 50 -13.31 0.63 9.40
N GLY A 51 -12.31 1.31 9.97
CA GLY A 51 -12.02 1.28 11.41
C GLY A 51 -11.12 0.12 11.87
N HIS A 52 -10.78 -0.84 11.01
CA HIS A 52 -9.85 -1.95 11.35
C HIS A 52 -8.36 -1.54 11.27
N GLY A 53 -8.04 -0.24 11.31
CA GLY A 53 -6.66 0.24 11.29
C GLY A 53 -5.85 -0.22 10.08
N LYS A 54 -6.41 -0.17 8.86
CA LYS A 54 -5.72 -0.59 7.62
C LYS A 54 -4.40 0.15 7.39
N SER A 55 -4.35 1.43 7.73
CA SER A 55 -3.16 2.27 7.56
C SER A 55 -1.98 1.77 8.40
N LEU A 56 -2.24 1.29 9.61
CA LEU A 56 -1.22 0.78 10.53
C LEU A 56 -0.35 -0.32 9.90
N ILE A 57 -0.93 -1.16 9.03
CA ILE A 57 -0.25 -2.23 8.31
C ILE A 57 0.94 -1.70 7.51
N PHE A 58 0.81 -0.55 6.85
CA PHE A 58 1.94 0.02 6.11
C PHE A 58 2.71 1.07 6.92
N GLN A 59 2.05 1.77 7.85
CA GLN A 59 2.69 2.81 8.65
C GLN A 59 3.83 2.28 9.53
N CYS A 60 3.74 1.03 10.01
CA CYS A 60 4.81 0.41 10.81
C CYS A 60 6.03 -0.02 9.98
N LEU A 61 5.91 -0.17 8.65
CA LEU A 61 6.95 -0.78 7.81
C LEU A 61 8.31 -0.08 7.88
N PRO A 62 8.42 1.27 7.87
CA PRO A 62 9.72 1.93 7.93
C PRO A 62 10.50 1.61 9.20
N ASP A 63 9.86 1.74 10.37
CA ASP A 63 10.50 1.45 11.66
C ASP A 63 10.77 -0.06 11.84
N ILE A 64 9.91 -0.94 11.32
CA ILE A 64 10.17 -2.40 11.31
C ILE A 64 11.42 -2.73 10.47
N CYS A 65 11.56 -2.12 9.30
CA CYS A 65 12.73 -2.32 8.44
C CYS A 65 14.01 -1.79 9.09
N GLU A 66 13.94 -0.60 9.72
CA GLU A 66 15.05 -0.04 10.48
C GLU A 66 15.47 -0.98 11.62
N GLU A 67 14.52 -1.44 12.44
CA GLU A 67 14.80 -2.31 13.57
C GLU A 67 15.38 -3.67 13.13
N LEU A 68 14.85 -4.26 12.06
CA LEU A 68 15.42 -5.48 11.47
C LEU A 68 16.86 -5.25 10.96
N SER A 69 17.12 -4.10 10.34
CA SER A 69 18.46 -3.69 9.89
C SER A 69 19.44 -3.56 11.06
N LEU A 70 19.02 -2.90 12.15
CA LEU A 70 19.80 -2.76 13.38
C LEU A 70 20.11 -4.12 14.03
N ARG A 71 19.22 -5.10 13.86
CA ARG A 71 19.42 -6.49 14.30
C ARG A 71 20.23 -7.35 13.30
N GLY A 72 20.90 -6.70 12.33
CA GLY A 72 21.80 -7.36 11.38
C GLY A 72 21.07 -8.13 10.27
N ARG A 73 19.78 -7.88 10.04
CA ARG A 73 19.06 -8.43 8.89
C ARG A 73 19.27 -7.55 7.67
N ASP A 74 19.24 -8.17 6.50
CA ASP A 74 19.36 -7.50 5.21
C ASP A 74 18.04 -6.75 4.89
N TYR A 75 17.86 -5.60 5.52
CA TYR A 75 16.73 -4.68 5.35
C TYR A 75 17.24 -3.25 5.20
N PRO A 76 16.55 -2.41 4.41
CA PRO A 76 16.93 -1.02 4.25
C PRO A 76 16.72 -0.28 5.57
N ARG A 77 17.78 0.39 6.06
CA ARG A 77 17.72 1.21 7.27
C ARG A 77 16.78 2.42 7.10
N LYS A 78 16.66 2.94 5.87
CA LYS A 78 15.76 4.04 5.50
C LYS A 78 14.76 3.55 4.46
N ALA A 79 13.90 2.62 4.85
CA ALA A 79 12.88 2.09 3.97
C ALA A 79 11.93 3.19 3.47
N VAL A 80 11.67 3.19 2.16
CA VAL A 80 10.68 4.05 1.51
C VAL A 80 9.46 3.20 1.18
N ILE A 81 8.27 3.70 1.48
CA ILE A 81 6.98 3.10 1.13
C ILE A 81 6.29 4.00 0.12
N LEU A 82 6.04 3.47 -1.07
CA LEU A 82 5.30 4.19 -2.11
C LEU A 82 3.81 3.90 -1.94
N VAL A 83 2.99 4.93 -1.71
CA VAL A 83 1.56 4.77 -1.49
C VAL A 83 0.77 5.41 -2.64
N VAL A 84 0.03 4.60 -3.37
CA VAL A 84 -0.88 5.02 -4.43
C VAL A 84 -2.27 5.22 -3.84
N CYS A 85 -2.74 6.47 -3.83
CA CYS A 85 -4.05 6.84 -3.30
C CYS A 85 -4.94 7.46 -4.38
N PRO A 86 -6.27 7.22 -4.34
CA PRO A 86 -7.19 7.83 -5.29
C PRO A 86 -7.50 9.30 -5.05
N LEU A 87 -7.45 9.79 -3.81
CA LEU A 87 -7.91 11.13 -3.50
C LEU A 87 -6.84 11.93 -2.75
N ASN A 88 -6.58 13.16 -3.20
CA ASN A 88 -5.64 14.07 -2.54
C ASN A 88 -6.06 14.40 -1.10
N SER A 89 -7.37 14.44 -0.81
CA SER A 89 -7.88 14.65 0.54
C SER A 89 -7.49 13.53 1.52
N LEU A 90 -7.40 12.29 1.05
CA LEU A 90 -6.91 11.15 1.83
C LEU A 90 -5.40 11.27 2.05
N VAL A 91 -4.64 11.62 1.02
CA VAL A 91 -3.18 11.85 1.11
C VAL A 91 -2.84 12.87 2.20
N ASN A 92 -3.50 14.02 2.22
CA ASN A 92 -3.25 15.06 3.23
C ASN A 92 -3.60 14.61 4.66
N THR A 93 -4.52 13.66 4.81
CA THR A 93 -4.85 13.10 6.12
C THR A 93 -3.77 12.12 6.57
N HIS A 94 -3.34 11.22 5.69
CA HIS A 94 -2.23 10.29 5.96
C HIS A 94 -0.92 11.03 6.28
N ILE A 95 -0.56 12.07 5.52
CA ILE A 95 0.67 12.84 5.77
C ILE A 95 0.63 13.52 7.14
N ARG A 96 -0.49 14.14 7.53
CA ARG A 96 -0.62 14.78 8.84
C ARG A 96 -0.47 13.78 9.99
N GLU A 97 -1.08 12.60 9.85
CA GLU A 97 -1.00 11.53 10.84
C GLU A 97 0.41 10.94 10.97
N LEU A 98 1.14 10.82 9.87
CA LEU A 98 2.54 10.38 9.84
C LEU A 98 3.46 11.43 10.47
N HIS A 99 3.27 12.71 10.13
CA HIS A 99 4.04 13.81 10.70
C HIS A 99 3.81 13.95 12.21
N SER A 100 2.58 13.73 12.71
CA SER A 100 2.31 13.74 14.15
C SER A 100 3.03 12.61 14.91
N ARG A 101 3.53 11.61 14.19
CA ARG A 101 4.34 10.49 14.72
C ARG A 101 5.82 10.63 14.37
N GLU A 102 6.23 11.80 13.87
CA GLU A 102 7.60 12.11 13.43
C GLU A 102 8.10 11.16 12.33
N ILE A 103 7.19 10.71 11.46
CA ILE A 103 7.50 9.91 10.28
C ILE A 103 7.48 10.84 9.05
N THR A 104 8.56 10.85 8.28
CA THR A 104 8.67 11.73 7.11
C THR A 104 7.80 11.23 5.96
N ALA A 105 6.95 12.12 5.44
CA ALA A 105 6.03 11.81 4.36
C ALA A 105 5.87 13.00 3.40
N THR A 106 5.69 12.72 2.11
CA THR A 106 5.45 13.73 1.09
C THR A 106 4.49 13.23 -0.01
N SER A 107 4.00 14.13 -0.84
CA SER A 107 3.15 13.86 -2.00
C SER A 107 3.85 14.28 -3.29
N LEU A 108 3.83 13.44 -4.33
CA LEU A 108 4.32 13.77 -5.67
C LEU A 108 3.37 14.71 -6.45
N VAL A 109 2.31 15.19 -5.79
CA VAL A 109 1.31 16.11 -6.32
C VAL A 109 1.27 17.34 -5.43
N GLY A 110 1.30 18.53 -6.02
CA GLY A 110 1.30 19.81 -5.31
C GLY A 110 2.70 20.41 -5.20
N ASP A 111 2.96 21.10 -4.09
CA ASP A 111 4.27 21.68 -3.79
C ASP A 111 5.15 20.60 -3.13
N VAL A 112 6.15 20.12 -3.88
CA VAL A 112 6.99 19.00 -3.51
C VAL A 112 8.45 19.42 -3.51
N ASP A 113 9.17 19.10 -2.44
CA ASP A 113 10.63 19.21 -2.36
C ASP A 113 11.25 18.04 -3.17
N GLU A 114 11.37 18.25 -4.48
CA GLU A 114 11.80 17.22 -5.43
C GLU A 114 13.20 16.69 -5.11
N GLU A 115 14.10 17.55 -4.62
CA GLU A 115 15.47 17.15 -4.31
C GLU A 115 15.47 16.13 -3.16
N LYS A 116 14.72 16.39 -2.09
CA LYS A 116 14.57 15.44 -0.98
C LYS A 116 13.89 14.14 -1.39
N VAL A 117 12.92 14.22 -2.30
CA VAL A 117 12.29 13.03 -2.90
C VAL A 117 13.34 12.20 -3.64
N LEU A 118 14.13 12.81 -4.52
CA LEU A 118 15.16 12.10 -5.30
C LEU A 118 16.28 11.54 -4.42
N ARG A 119 16.60 12.20 -3.30
CA ARG A 119 17.56 11.70 -2.28
C ARG A 119 16.99 10.63 -1.35
N GLY A 120 15.70 10.29 -1.45
CA GLY A 120 15.08 9.24 -0.63
C GLY A 120 14.96 9.62 0.85
N GLU A 121 14.72 10.90 1.16
CA GLU A 121 14.65 11.40 2.54
C GLU A 121 13.31 11.15 3.24
N PHE A 122 12.30 10.70 2.51
CA PHE A 122 10.96 10.44 3.03
C PHE A 122 10.72 8.95 3.24
N SER A 123 10.23 8.56 4.42
CA SER A 123 9.75 7.20 4.67
C SER A 123 8.50 6.86 3.85
N PHE A 124 7.66 7.87 3.57
CA PHE A 124 6.47 7.71 2.72
C PHE A 124 6.46 8.67 1.54
N VAL A 125 6.24 8.12 0.36
CA VAL A 125 6.00 8.90 -0.87
C VAL A 125 4.59 8.57 -1.35
N PHE A 126 3.68 9.53 -1.22
CA PHE A 126 2.32 9.42 -1.73
C PHE A 126 2.29 9.87 -3.18
N ALA A 127 1.53 9.16 -4.01
CA ALA A 127 1.34 9.53 -5.40
C ALA A 127 -0.06 9.18 -5.88
N ASN A 128 -0.50 9.90 -6.91
CA ASN A 128 -1.58 9.42 -7.75
C ASN A 128 -1.01 8.51 -8.86
N PRO A 129 -1.84 7.66 -9.50
CA PRO A 129 -1.38 6.82 -10.60
C PRO A 129 -0.78 7.64 -11.76
N GLU A 130 -1.31 8.82 -12.07
CA GLU A 130 -0.84 9.65 -13.19
C GLU A 130 0.61 10.09 -13.00
N SER A 131 0.99 10.52 -11.78
CA SER A 131 2.36 10.89 -11.46
C SER A 131 3.33 9.71 -11.62
N LEU A 132 2.89 8.48 -11.37
CA LEU A 132 3.79 7.32 -11.48
C LEU A 132 3.84 6.73 -12.90
N ILE A 133 2.73 6.80 -13.63
CA ILE A 133 2.60 6.15 -14.94
C ILE A 133 2.99 7.07 -16.08
N LEU A 134 2.65 8.37 -16.00
CA LEU A 134 2.83 9.32 -17.11
C LEU A 134 4.02 10.27 -16.93
N ASN A 135 4.49 10.47 -15.69
CA ASN A 135 5.61 11.38 -15.43
C ASN A 135 6.96 10.62 -15.48
N GLU A 136 7.71 10.83 -16.56
CA GLU A 136 9.02 10.21 -16.77
C GLU A 136 10.04 10.48 -15.66
N LYS A 137 9.97 11.64 -14.98
CA LYS A 137 10.88 11.96 -13.87
C LYS A 137 10.67 11.00 -12.71
N TRP A 138 9.42 10.76 -12.32
CA TRP A 138 9.10 9.86 -11.21
C TRP A 138 9.31 8.39 -11.59
N ARG A 139 9.13 8.03 -12.86
CA ARG A 139 9.52 6.71 -13.37
C ARG A 139 11.03 6.49 -13.25
N LYS A 140 11.85 7.47 -13.66
CA LYS A 140 13.32 7.42 -13.49
C LYS A 140 13.75 7.42 -12.03
N MET A 141 13.05 8.14 -11.17
CA MET A 141 13.27 8.10 -9.71
C MET A 141 13.14 6.66 -9.18
N LEU A 142 12.08 5.92 -9.56
CA LEU A 142 11.90 4.52 -9.14
C LEU A 142 13.01 3.57 -9.64
N GLN A 143 13.67 3.93 -10.75
CA GLN A 143 14.78 3.18 -11.33
C GLN A 143 16.16 3.60 -10.79
N SER A 144 16.23 4.64 -9.95
CA SER A 144 17.47 5.11 -9.38
C SER A 144 17.99 4.16 -8.29
N ASP A 145 19.31 4.12 -8.09
CA ASP A 145 19.92 3.30 -7.03
C ASP A 145 19.36 3.61 -5.64
N VAL A 146 18.98 4.87 -5.39
CA VAL A 146 18.36 5.28 -4.13
C VAL A 146 17.07 4.50 -3.89
N TYR A 147 16.18 4.43 -4.88
CA TYR A 147 14.90 3.73 -4.74
C TYR A 147 15.04 2.23 -4.92
N LEU A 148 15.92 1.74 -5.80
CA LEU A 148 16.17 0.31 -5.95
C LEU A 148 16.71 -0.33 -4.65
N ASN A 149 17.46 0.42 -3.84
CA ASN A 149 17.98 -0.06 -2.56
C ASN A 149 17.03 0.18 -1.38
N ASN A 150 16.22 1.23 -1.41
CA ASN A 150 15.43 1.65 -0.24
C ASN A 150 13.91 1.46 -0.37
N LEU A 151 13.36 1.33 -1.59
CA LEU A 151 11.93 1.09 -1.77
C LEU A 151 11.56 -0.29 -1.23
N PHE A 152 10.79 -0.31 -0.15
CA PHE A 152 10.47 -1.53 0.55
C PHE A 152 9.13 -2.14 0.11
N ALA A 153 8.10 -1.31 -0.11
CA ALA A 153 6.78 -1.78 -0.52
C ALA A 153 6.05 -0.74 -1.40
N ILE A 154 5.15 -1.23 -2.25
CA ILE A 154 4.13 -0.42 -2.92
C ILE A 154 2.79 -0.72 -2.29
N VAL A 155 2.10 0.31 -1.83
CA VAL A 155 0.76 0.22 -1.25
C VAL A 155 -0.24 0.82 -2.24
N THR A 156 -1.31 0.11 -2.53
CA THR A 156 -2.47 0.68 -3.24
C THR A 156 -3.64 0.77 -2.27
N ASP A 157 -3.89 1.98 -1.78
CA ASP A 157 -5.00 2.26 -0.87
C ASP A 157 -6.31 2.43 -1.67
N GLU A 158 -7.42 2.01 -1.09
CA GLU A 158 -8.73 1.96 -1.72
C GLU A 158 -8.73 1.26 -3.10
N ALA A 159 -8.03 0.14 -3.23
CA ALA A 159 -7.84 -0.61 -4.48
C ALA A 159 -9.16 -0.98 -5.20
N HIS A 160 -10.31 -0.99 -4.51
CA HIS A 160 -11.62 -1.21 -5.10
C HIS A 160 -12.04 -0.15 -6.14
N VAL A 161 -11.34 0.98 -6.22
CA VAL A 161 -11.58 1.99 -7.25
C VAL A 161 -11.05 1.56 -8.62
N ILE A 162 -10.04 0.67 -8.68
CA ILE A 162 -9.38 0.25 -9.93
C ILE A 162 -10.39 -0.20 -10.99
N PRO A 163 -11.34 -1.12 -10.72
CA PRO A 163 -12.25 -1.59 -11.76
C PRO A 163 -13.19 -0.50 -12.26
N LYS A 164 -13.57 0.44 -11.38
CA LYS A 164 -14.51 1.52 -11.70
C LYS A 164 -13.85 2.69 -12.44
N TRP A 165 -12.61 3.01 -12.08
CA TRP A 165 -11.94 4.23 -12.55
C TRP A 165 -10.91 3.92 -13.63
N GLY A 166 -10.24 2.78 -13.56
CA GLY A 166 -9.18 2.38 -14.48
C GLY A 166 -9.67 1.79 -15.80
N TYR A 167 -10.89 1.24 -15.85
CA TYR A 167 -11.42 0.54 -17.02
C TYR A 167 -12.69 1.17 -17.56
N ARG A 168 -12.95 0.95 -18.85
CA ARG A 168 -14.22 1.32 -19.49
C ARG A 168 -15.33 0.44 -18.92
N THR A 169 -16.35 1.05 -18.31
CA THR A 169 -17.45 0.33 -17.67
C THR A 169 -18.74 0.48 -18.47
N GLN A 170 -19.61 -0.52 -18.39
CA GLN A 170 -20.94 -0.46 -19.00
C GLN A 170 -21.92 0.15 -17.98
N LYS A 171 -22.69 1.16 -18.38
CA LYS A 171 -23.87 1.60 -17.62
C LYS A 171 -25.11 0.93 -18.19
N TYR A 172 -25.97 0.43 -17.29
CA TYR A 172 -27.34 0.05 -17.64
C TYR A 172 -28.20 1.33 -17.53
N GLY A 173 -28.52 1.94 -18.67
CA GLY A 173 -29.51 3.02 -18.73
C GLY A 173 -30.93 2.46 -18.65
N THR A 174 -31.92 3.32 -18.42
CA THR A 174 -33.37 3.00 -18.41
C THR A 174 -33.93 2.58 -19.79
N SER A 175 -33.09 2.56 -20.81
CA SER A 175 -33.42 2.17 -22.18
C SER A 175 -32.47 1.05 -22.62
N SER A 176 -32.95 0.07 -23.39
CA SER A 176 -32.26 -1.16 -23.81
C SER A 176 -30.95 -0.98 -24.62
N LYS A 177 -30.37 0.22 -24.68
CA LYS A 177 -29.07 0.49 -25.32
C LYS A 177 -27.94 0.37 -24.29
N LYS A 178 -26.96 -0.48 -24.59
CA LYS A 178 -25.71 -0.57 -23.83
C LYS A 178 -24.89 0.70 -24.08
N GLU A 179 -24.66 1.48 -23.03
CA GLU A 179 -23.81 2.67 -23.09
C GLU A 179 -22.51 2.39 -22.32
N PHE A 180 -21.37 2.65 -22.97
CA PHE A 180 -20.05 2.47 -22.38
C PHE A 180 -19.51 3.81 -21.90
N VAL A 181 -19.08 3.87 -20.64
CA VAL A 181 -18.45 5.03 -20.03
C VAL A 181 -16.95 4.85 -20.05
N SER A 182 -16.23 5.80 -20.65
CA SER A 182 -14.76 5.82 -20.64
C SER A 182 -14.21 5.75 -19.21
N ALA A 183 -13.01 5.21 -19.07
CA ALA A 183 -12.31 5.21 -17.79
C ALA A 183 -12.18 6.65 -17.28
N PHE A 184 -12.53 6.88 -16.02
CA PHE A 184 -12.36 8.19 -15.39
C PHE A 184 -10.87 8.50 -15.17
N ARG A 185 -10.08 7.50 -14.79
CA ARG A 185 -8.64 7.59 -14.52
C ARG A 185 -7.95 6.30 -14.96
N GLU A 186 -7.70 6.21 -16.26
CA GLU A 186 -7.13 5.02 -16.93
C GLU A 186 -5.83 4.52 -16.30
N CYS A 187 -5.00 5.42 -15.74
CA CYS A 187 -3.73 5.08 -15.10
C CYS A 187 -3.86 4.07 -13.95
N PHE A 188 -5.03 3.95 -13.31
CA PHE A 188 -5.28 2.90 -12.32
C PHE A 188 -5.16 1.49 -12.90
N SER A 189 -5.57 1.26 -14.15
CA SER A 189 -5.47 -0.05 -14.79
C SER A 189 -4.02 -0.48 -15.07
N ARG A 190 -3.10 0.49 -15.08
CA ARG A 190 -1.70 0.36 -15.50
C ARG A 190 -0.72 0.27 -14.34
N LEU A 191 -1.19 0.20 -13.09
CA LEU A 191 -0.33 0.19 -11.90
C LEU A 191 0.65 -0.99 -11.84
N GLY A 192 0.33 -2.12 -12.49
CA GLY A 192 1.26 -3.24 -12.67
C GLY A 192 2.55 -2.88 -13.41
N GLU A 193 2.56 -1.81 -14.23
CA GLU A 193 3.78 -1.32 -14.89
C GLU A 193 4.89 -0.93 -13.91
N LEU A 194 4.53 -0.50 -12.70
CA LEU A 194 5.50 -0.11 -11.67
C LEU A 194 6.41 -1.28 -11.32
N ARG A 195 5.91 -2.51 -11.36
CA ARG A 195 6.71 -3.70 -11.11
C ARG A 195 7.79 -3.89 -12.17
N SER A 196 7.50 -3.55 -13.42
CA SER A 196 8.46 -3.65 -14.53
C SER A 196 9.58 -2.60 -14.44
N LEU A 197 9.35 -1.49 -13.72
CA LEU A 197 10.37 -0.48 -13.48
C LEU A 197 11.39 -0.94 -12.41
N LEU A 198 10.96 -1.80 -11.50
CA LEU A 198 11.73 -2.23 -10.35
C LEU A 198 12.50 -3.52 -10.68
N SER A 199 13.74 -3.37 -11.13
CA SER A 199 14.64 -4.51 -11.39
C SER A 199 15.31 -5.06 -10.12
N THR A 200 14.68 -4.89 -8.95
CA THR A 200 15.28 -5.22 -7.65
C THR A 200 15.22 -6.72 -7.36
N LYS A 201 16.23 -7.20 -6.62
CA LYS A 201 16.19 -8.52 -5.95
C LYS A 201 16.46 -8.31 -4.46
N PRO A 202 15.53 -8.70 -3.56
CA PRO A 202 14.22 -9.28 -3.85
C PRO A 202 13.24 -8.29 -4.48
N LEU A 203 12.18 -8.83 -5.07
CA LEU A 203 11.10 -8.04 -5.66
C LEU A 203 10.37 -7.23 -4.57
N VAL A 204 10.02 -5.98 -4.88
CA VAL A 204 9.25 -5.14 -3.98
C VAL A 204 7.82 -5.72 -3.82
N PRO A 205 7.39 -6.06 -2.60
CA PRO A 205 6.03 -6.53 -2.34
C PRO A 205 4.99 -5.44 -2.59
N VAL A 206 3.82 -5.87 -3.07
CA VAL A 206 2.63 -5.01 -3.25
C VAL A 206 1.60 -5.33 -2.16
N LEU A 207 1.13 -4.29 -1.47
CA LEU A 207 -0.01 -4.33 -0.57
C LEU A 207 -1.22 -3.68 -1.24
N ALA A 208 -2.27 -4.46 -1.52
CA ALA A 208 -3.56 -3.94 -1.95
C ALA A 208 -4.52 -3.85 -0.76
N LEU A 209 -5.03 -2.64 -0.46
CA LEU A 209 -5.96 -2.39 0.64
C LEU A 209 -7.32 -1.96 0.13
N THR A 210 -8.38 -2.52 0.72
CA THR A 210 -9.74 -2.02 0.52
C THR A 210 -10.65 -2.39 1.69
N ALA A 211 -11.73 -1.61 1.89
CA ALA A 211 -12.80 -2.00 2.80
C ALA A 211 -13.68 -3.12 2.24
N THR A 212 -13.89 -3.14 0.93
CA THR A 212 -14.81 -4.07 0.27
C THR A 212 -14.30 -4.44 -1.11
N ALA A 213 -14.39 -5.72 -1.47
CA ALA A 213 -14.26 -6.18 -2.85
C ALA A 213 -15.00 -7.50 -3.04
N ASN A 214 -15.93 -7.54 -4.00
CA ASN A 214 -16.53 -8.79 -4.47
C ASN A 214 -15.52 -9.57 -5.34
N ILE A 215 -15.83 -10.83 -5.69
CA ILE A 215 -14.91 -11.70 -6.44
C ILE A 215 -14.45 -11.06 -7.76
N GLN A 216 -15.35 -10.44 -8.51
CA GLN A 216 -15.01 -9.76 -9.77
C GLN A 216 -14.04 -8.59 -9.55
N THR A 217 -14.30 -7.76 -8.54
CA THR A 217 -13.43 -6.64 -8.14
C THR A 217 -12.05 -7.16 -7.74
N ARG A 218 -11.98 -8.28 -6.99
CA ARG A 218 -10.72 -8.89 -6.58
C ARG A 218 -9.88 -9.35 -7.77
N ASN A 219 -10.50 -9.99 -8.76
CA ASN A 219 -9.80 -10.47 -9.96
C ASN A 219 -9.19 -9.30 -10.75
N VAL A 220 -9.96 -8.23 -10.96
CA VAL A 220 -9.46 -7.05 -11.68
C VAL A 220 -8.34 -6.35 -10.91
N ILE A 221 -8.43 -6.25 -9.58
CA ILE A 221 -7.34 -5.70 -8.76
C ILE A 221 -6.08 -6.56 -8.89
N ASN A 222 -6.23 -7.88 -8.77
CA ASN A 222 -5.13 -8.84 -8.87
C ASN A 222 -4.39 -8.71 -10.21
N GLU A 223 -5.14 -8.69 -11.31
CA GLU A 223 -4.61 -8.53 -12.67
C GLU A 223 -3.96 -7.16 -12.86
N SER A 224 -4.65 -6.08 -12.48
CA SER A 224 -4.18 -4.71 -12.69
C SER A 224 -2.90 -4.38 -11.91
N LEU A 225 -2.77 -4.90 -10.69
CA LEU A 225 -1.57 -4.73 -9.85
C LEU A 225 -0.49 -5.78 -10.14
N CYS A 226 -0.78 -6.77 -11.00
CA CYS A 226 0.09 -7.91 -11.27
C CYS A 226 0.59 -8.54 -9.95
N LEU A 227 -0.33 -8.85 -9.02
CA LEU A 227 0.07 -9.54 -7.79
C LEU A 227 0.59 -10.94 -8.13
N ARG A 228 1.55 -11.42 -7.34
CA ARG A 228 2.09 -12.77 -7.51
C ARG A 228 1.02 -13.82 -7.22
N GLN A 229 1.10 -14.95 -7.92
CA GLN A 229 0.14 -16.05 -7.79
C GLN A 229 -0.03 -16.55 -6.35
N ASN A 230 1.01 -16.43 -5.52
CA ASN A 230 1.03 -16.81 -4.11
C ASN A 230 0.90 -15.61 -3.15
N TYR A 231 0.19 -14.54 -3.53
CA TYR A 231 -0.09 -13.46 -2.60
C TYR A 231 -0.86 -13.97 -1.37
N VAL A 232 -0.68 -13.32 -0.22
CA VAL A 232 -1.37 -13.66 1.03
C VAL A 232 -2.72 -12.94 1.09
N PRO A 233 -3.86 -13.65 1.09
CA PRO A 233 -5.17 -13.05 1.26
C PRO A 233 -5.46 -12.79 2.75
N VAL A 234 -5.86 -11.57 3.09
CA VAL A 234 -6.28 -11.19 4.45
C VAL A 234 -7.68 -10.61 4.38
N PHE A 235 -8.69 -11.47 4.48
CA PHE A 235 -10.09 -11.09 4.23
C PHE A 235 -10.95 -11.25 5.48
N VAL A 236 -11.51 -10.14 5.95
CA VAL A 236 -12.49 -10.13 7.04
C VAL A 236 -13.87 -9.90 6.45
N SER A 237 -14.83 -10.75 6.83
CA SER A 237 -16.22 -10.56 6.45
C SER A 237 -16.79 -9.31 7.15
N PRO A 238 -17.56 -8.45 6.46
CA PRO A 238 -18.18 -7.28 7.08
C PRO A 238 -19.27 -7.63 8.11
N ASN A 239 -19.59 -8.91 8.33
CA ASN A 239 -20.50 -9.33 9.39
C ASN A 239 -19.87 -9.09 10.77
N ARG A 240 -20.23 -7.96 11.39
CA ARG A 240 -20.14 -7.82 12.83
C ARG A 240 -21.30 -8.59 13.45
N GLU A 241 -21.01 -9.56 14.32
CA GLU A 241 -22.03 -10.25 15.14
C GLU A 241 -22.81 -9.29 16.06
N ASN A 242 -22.38 -8.03 16.20
CA ASN A 242 -22.97 -7.04 17.11
C ASN A 242 -23.97 -6.06 16.47
N ILE A 243 -24.50 -6.33 15.26
CA ILE A 243 -25.67 -5.58 14.76
C ILE A 243 -26.91 -6.42 15.07
N LEU A 244 -27.46 -6.22 16.28
CA LEU A 244 -28.84 -6.62 16.56
C LEU A 244 -29.75 -5.82 15.63
N SER A 245 -30.19 -6.46 14.56
CA SER A 245 -31.32 -6.00 13.75
C SER A 245 -32.53 -5.91 14.69
N THR A 246 -32.81 -4.73 15.21
CA THR A 246 -34.10 -4.45 15.85
C THR A 246 -35.11 -4.38 14.72
N GLY A 247 -35.90 -5.46 14.60
CA GLY A 247 -37.11 -5.50 13.78
C GLY A 247 -38.26 -4.76 14.42
#